data_AF-A0A955R7P5-F1
#
_entry.id   AF-A0A955R7P5-F1
#
_cell.length_a   1.000
_cell.length_b   1.000
_cell.length_c   1.000
_cell.angle_alpha   90.00
_cell.angle_beta   90.00
_cell.angle_gamma   90.00
#
_symmetry.space_group_name_H-M   'P 1'
#
loop_
_entity.id
_entity.type
_entity.pdbx_description
1 polymer ?
#
loop_
_entity_poly.entity_id
_entity_poly.type
_entity_poly.pdbx_seq_one_letter_code
_entity_poly.pdbx_strand_id
1 'polypeptide(L)'
;DFHRNLLKGGVFLYPATAKNPEGKLRLMYEAFPLAFIAEMAGGAATDGRTRILERMPEALHDRVPLVIGSKDLVEEATALMAKDEPF
;
A
#
# COMPACT_ATOMS: atom_id res chain seq x y z
N ASP A 1 3.59 -10.28 7.29
CA ASP A 1 4.84 -9.59 6.89
C ASP A 1 5.02 -8.18 7.44
N PHE A 2 3.99 -7.33 7.45
CA PHE A 2 4.13 -5.93 7.84
C PHE A 2 4.80 -5.70 9.22
N HIS A 3 4.48 -6.50 10.24
CA HIS A 3 5.12 -6.36 11.56
C HIS A 3 6.66 -6.44 11.52
N ARG A 4 7.22 -7.34 10.68
CA ARG A 4 8.68 -7.44 10.48
C ARG A 4 9.22 -6.18 9.81
N ASN A 5 8.49 -5.68 8.80
CA ASN A 5 8.84 -4.48 8.06
C ASN A 5 8.88 -3.26 8.99
N LEU A 6 7.89 -3.12 9.88
CA LEU A 6 7.82 -2.05 10.87
C LEU A 6 9.04 -2.01 11.80
N LEU A 7 9.54 -3.18 12.23
CA LEU A 7 10.65 -3.27 13.18
C LEU A 7 12.03 -3.24 12.52
N LYS A 8 12.17 -3.81 11.32
CA LYS A 8 13.47 -3.99 10.65
C LYS A 8 13.68 -3.04 9.48
N GLY A 9 12.68 -2.24 9.13
CA GLY A 9 12.63 -1.48 7.89
C GLY A 9 12.39 -2.36 6.66
N GLY A 10 12.37 -1.72 5.50
CA GLY A 10 12.14 -2.34 4.19
C GLY A 10 10.83 -1.89 3.56
N VAL A 11 10.42 -2.57 2.50
CA VAL A 11 9.11 -2.38 1.84
C VAL A 11 8.34 -3.71 1.74
N PHE A 12 7.02 -3.65 1.89
CA PHE A 12 6.09 -4.75 1.64
C PHE A 12 5.16 -4.34 0.49
N LEU A 13 5.05 -5.20 -0.51
CA LEU A 13 4.24 -4.96 -1.70
C LEU A 13 3.16 -6.02 -1.85
N TYR A 14 1.95 -5.57 -2.15
CA TYR A 14 0.81 -6.36 -2.58
C TYR A 14 0.12 -5.61 -3.74
N PRO A 15 0.75 -5.53 -4.91
CA PRO A 15 0.24 -4.74 -6.02
C PRO A 15 -1.02 -5.36 -6.64
N ALA A 16 -1.67 -4.62 -7.54
CA ALA A 16 -2.64 -5.16 -8.46
C ALA A 16 -2.02 -6.30 -9.29
N THR A 17 -2.87 -7.26 -9.68
CA THR A 17 -2.46 -8.37 -10.55
C THR A 17 -3.54 -8.57 -11.61
N ALA A 18 -3.22 -9.22 -12.73
CA ALA A 18 -4.23 -9.53 -13.77
C ALA A 18 -5.47 -10.27 -13.23
N LYS A 19 -5.31 -11.09 -12.17
CA LYS A 19 -6.42 -11.78 -11.51
C LYS A 19 -7.19 -10.90 -10.51
N ASN A 20 -6.56 -9.89 -9.95
CA ASN A 20 -7.14 -8.98 -8.97
C ASN A 20 -6.69 -7.55 -9.31
N PRO A 21 -7.34 -6.90 -10.30
CA PRO A 21 -6.94 -5.56 -10.75
C PRO A 21 -7.12 -4.52 -9.65
N GLU A 22 -8.16 -4.64 -8.83
CA GLU A 22 -8.38 -3.80 -7.64
C GLU A 22 -7.52 -4.19 -6.42
N GLY A 23 -6.51 -5.04 -6.61
CA GLY A 23 -5.77 -5.64 -5.51
C GLY A 23 -6.58 -6.68 -4.73
N LYS A 24 -5.96 -7.22 -3.68
CA LYS A 24 -6.53 -8.33 -2.89
C LYS A 24 -6.91 -7.95 -1.47
N LEU A 25 -6.19 -7.00 -0.88
CA LEU A 25 -6.39 -6.57 0.50
C LEU A 25 -7.62 -5.67 0.59
N ARG A 26 -8.26 -5.67 1.75
CA ARG A 26 -9.46 -4.89 2.04
C ARG A 26 -9.07 -3.53 2.57
N LEU A 27 -9.61 -2.47 1.97
CA LEU A 27 -9.29 -1.11 2.34
C LEU A 27 -9.63 -0.84 3.82
N MET A 28 -10.86 -1.16 4.23
CA MET A 28 -11.41 -0.80 5.54
C MET A 28 -10.68 -1.39 6.75
N TYR A 29 -10.29 -2.67 6.67
CA TYR A 29 -9.83 -3.43 7.85
C TYR A 29 -8.52 -4.20 7.62
N GLU A 30 -7.88 -4.01 6.45
CA GLU A 30 -6.50 -4.45 6.23
C GLU A 30 -5.62 -3.24 5.91
N ALA A 31 -5.93 -2.47 4.86
CA ALA A 31 -5.03 -1.40 4.40
C ALA A 31 -5.07 -0.15 5.31
N PHE A 32 -6.24 0.38 5.68
CA PHE A 32 -6.32 1.56 6.54
C PHE A 32 -5.63 1.36 7.90
N PRO A 33 -5.86 0.26 8.66
CA PRO A 33 -5.19 0.07 9.93
C PRO A 33 -3.66 -0.04 9.79
N LEU A 34 -3.18 -0.76 8.77
CA LEU A 34 -1.74 -0.91 8.53
C LEU A 34 -1.10 0.42 8.10
N ALA A 35 -1.75 1.16 7.21
CA ALA A 35 -1.29 2.47 6.74
C ALA A 35 -1.19 3.47 7.90
N PHE A 36 -2.20 3.51 8.77
CA PHE A 36 -2.17 4.35 9.97
C PHE A 36 -0.95 4.03 10.85
N ILE A 37 -0.69 2.75 11.11
CA ILE A 37 0.48 2.33 11.90
C ILE A 37 1.79 2.71 11.21
N ALA A 38 1.90 2.48 9.89
CA ALA A 38 3.10 2.82 9.13
C ALA A 38 3.40 4.32 9.17
N GLU A 39 2.41 5.16 8.88
CA GLU A 39 2.57 6.62 8.86
C GLU A 39 2.89 7.17 10.26
N MET A 40 2.25 6.65 11.31
CA MET A 40 2.58 7.03 12.69
C MET A 40 3.99 6.60 13.12
N ALA A 41 4.55 5.56 12.49
CA ALA A 41 5.93 5.14 12.68
C ALA A 41 6.93 5.86 11.76
N GLY A 42 6.49 6.89 10.99
CA GLY A 42 7.33 7.64 10.05
C GLY A 42 7.55 6.95 8.70
N GLY A 43 6.85 5.85 8.44
CA GLY A 43 6.80 5.18 7.14
C GLY A 43 5.78 5.80 6.18
N ALA A 44 5.48 5.08 5.10
CA ALA A 44 4.47 5.47 4.11
C ALA A 44 3.63 4.28 3.65
N ALA A 45 2.44 4.56 3.14
CA ALA A 45 1.53 3.58 2.54
C ALA A 45 0.78 4.17 1.33
N THR A 46 0.81 3.51 0.19
CA THR A 46 0.16 3.96 -1.06
C THR A 46 -0.45 2.78 -1.81
N ASP A 47 -1.49 3.03 -2.62
CA ASP A 47 -2.01 2.06 -3.59
C ASP A 47 -1.17 2.02 -4.88
N GLY A 48 -0.07 2.77 -4.92
CA GLY A 48 0.79 2.98 -6.09
C GLY A 48 0.51 4.29 -6.82
N ARG A 49 -0.58 5.00 -6.46
CA ARG A 49 -0.93 6.31 -7.03
C ARG A 49 -1.35 7.31 -5.94
N THR A 50 -2.16 6.86 -4.99
CA THR A 50 -2.78 7.66 -3.94
C THR A 50 -2.38 7.12 -2.57
N ARG A 51 -2.15 8.02 -1.62
CA ARG A 51 -1.89 7.64 -0.22
C ARG A 51 -3.10 6.87 0.33
N ILE A 52 -2.84 5.78 1.05
CA ILE A 52 -3.91 4.89 1.49
C ILE A 52 -4.91 5.63 2.37
N LEU A 53 -4.46 6.47 3.31
CA LEU A 53 -5.34 7.23 4.20
C LEU A 53 -6.10 8.39 3.53
N GLU A 54 -5.84 8.70 2.25
CA GLU A 54 -6.61 9.69 1.47
C GLU A 54 -7.70 9.05 0.62
N ARG A 55 -7.75 7.73 0.56
CA ARG A 55 -8.77 7.03 -0.20
C ARG A 55 -10.14 7.15 0.44
N MET A 56 -11.15 7.37 -0.40
CA MET A 56 -12.55 7.21 -0.02
C MET A 56 -13.00 5.77 -0.36
N PRO A 57 -13.50 4.99 0.61
CA PRO A 57 -14.04 3.66 0.33
C PRO A 57 -15.39 3.75 -0.39
N GLU A 58 -15.57 2.97 -1.45
CA GLU A 58 -16.85 2.91 -2.18
C GLU A 58 -17.81 1.85 -1.62
N ALA A 59 -17.26 0.84 -0.92
CA ALA A 59 -18.03 -0.25 -0.31
C ALA A 59 -17.32 -0.80 0.95
N LEU A 60 -18.08 -1.50 1.81
CA LEU A 60 -17.56 -2.09 3.05
C LEU A 60 -16.38 -3.05 2.80
N HIS A 61 -16.42 -3.80 1.70
CA HIS A 61 -15.40 -4.80 1.35
C HIS A 61 -14.53 -4.35 0.17
N ASP A 62 -14.37 -3.05 -0.03
CA ASP A 62 -13.56 -2.49 -1.10
C ASP A 62 -12.12 -3.03 -1.05
N ARG A 63 -11.54 -3.30 -2.22
CA ARG A 63 -10.18 -3.85 -2.33
C ARG A 63 -9.21 -2.78 -2.75
N VAL A 64 -7.95 -2.96 -2.38
CA VAL A 64 -6.90 -2.03 -2.73
C VAL A 64 -5.56 -2.75 -2.92
N PRO A 65 -4.74 -2.33 -3.90
CA PRO A 65 -3.31 -2.61 -3.90
C PRO A 65 -2.63 -1.94 -2.70
N LEU A 66 -1.49 -2.46 -2.25
CA LEU A 66 -0.77 -1.86 -1.13
C LEU A 66 0.74 -1.92 -1.32
N VAL A 67 1.39 -0.78 -1.20
CA VAL A 67 2.84 -0.63 -1.01
C VAL A 67 3.05 0.10 0.30
N ILE A 68 3.77 -0.51 1.25
CA ILE A 68 3.87 -0.01 2.63
C ILE A 68 5.23 -0.32 3.25
N GLY A 69 5.75 0.60 4.05
CA GLY A 69 6.99 0.41 4.79
C GLY A 69 7.80 1.68 4.98
N SER A 70 9.13 1.57 4.95
CA SER A 70 10.07 2.71 5.02
C SER A 70 9.78 3.69 3.89
N LYS A 71 9.62 4.98 4.24
CA LYS A 71 9.15 6.02 3.32
C LYS A 71 9.93 6.08 2.01
N ASP A 72 11.26 6.17 2.07
CA ASP A 72 12.11 6.29 0.89
C ASP A 72 11.97 5.07 -0.06
N LEU A 73 11.84 3.86 0.51
CA LEU A 73 11.66 2.63 -0.27
C LEU A 73 10.27 2.52 -0.88
N VAL A 74 9.24 3.03 -0.20
CA VAL A 74 7.88 3.12 -0.74
C VAL A 74 7.85 4.09 -1.92
N GLU A 75 8.49 5.25 -1.81
CA GLU A 75 8.59 6.24 -2.88
C GLU A 75 9.36 5.68 -4.09
N GLU A 76 10.50 5.01 -3.86
CA GLU A 76 11.27 4.35 -4.92
C GLU A 76 10.46 3.25 -5.63
N ALA A 77 9.83 2.35 -4.87
CA ALA A 77 9.00 1.28 -5.43
C ALA A 77 7.84 1.85 -6.25
N THR A 78 7.18 2.89 -5.75
CA THR A 78 6.06 3.55 -6.45
C THR A 78 6.52 4.20 -7.75
N ALA A 79 7.69 4.84 -7.75
CA ALA A 79 8.26 5.45 -8.95
C ALA A 79 8.65 4.42 -10.01
N LEU A 80 9.14 3.24 -9.60
CA LEU A 80 9.41 2.13 -10.54
C LEU A 80 8.11 1.59 -11.13
N MET A 81 7.09 1.37 -10.29
CA MET A 81 5.78 0.89 -10.74
C MET A 81 5.07 1.86 -11.70
N ALA A 82 5.36 3.16 -11.63
CA ALA A 82 4.81 4.17 -12.54
C ALA A 82 5.53 4.25 -13.90
N LYS A 83 6.78 3.76 -13.99
CA LYS A 83 7.57 3.77 -15.23
C LYS A 83 7.22 2.60 -16.16
N ASP A 84 6.76 1.49 -15.61
CA ASP A 84 6.15 0.42 -16.37
C ASP A 84 4.71 0.85 -16.72
N GLU A 85 4.43 1.09 -18.00
CA GLU A 85 3.12 1.54 -18.51
C GLU A 85 1.93 0.72 -17.97
N PRO A 86 0.73 1.31 -17.87
CA PRO A 86 -0.25 0.99 -16.83
C PRO A 86 -1.00 -0.33 -17.04
N PHE A 87 -1.32 -0.98 -15.90
CA PHE A 87 -2.35 -2.02 -15.76
C PHE A 87 -3.71 -1.58 -16.31
#